data_AF-A0A533RYG1-F1
#
_entry.id   AF-A0A533RYG1-F1
#
_cell.length_a   1.000
_cell.length_b   1.000
_cell.length_c   1.000
_cell.angle_alpha   90.00
_cell.angle_beta   90.00
_cell.angle_gamma   90.00
#
_symmetry.space_group_name_H-M   'P 1'
#
loop_
_entity.id
_entity.type
_entity.pdbx_description
1 polymer ?
#
loop_
_entity_poly.entity_id
_entity_poly.type
_entity_poly.pdbx_seq_one_letter_code
_entity_poly.pdbx_strand_id
1 'polypeptide(L)'
;MSDHKWFVIARNEYRISTSKMRAMRPYFPYLALALSAVYVAFIAPMVVGIFMDDFLALIISVAAIPMVQIILFMFFFFFILSPIGDTLREVRTERLEAILAAPIRPSDMLLGEFLGKMPFYAIAITVIAGSFVALLNPLGLDIIQNAMIIAVFIITSLSAIWIGTVIASILKT
;
A
#
# COMPACT_ATOMS: atom_id res chain seq x y z
N MET A 1 -25.16 22.35 2.99
CA MET A 1 -24.77 21.15 2.22
C MET A 1 -23.24 21.09 2.16
N SER A 2 -22.61 20.48 3.18
CA SER A 2 -21.16 20.55 3.42
C SER A 2 -20.42 19.22 3.29
N ASP A 3 -21.08 18.10 2.98
CA ASP A 3 -20.61 16.82 3.56
C ASP A 3 -19.81 15.89 2.62
N HIS A 4 -19.40 16.34 1.43
CA HIS A 4 -18.67 15.47 0.48
C HIS A 4 -17.39 16.10 -0.09
N LYS A 5 -16.79 17.08 0.60
CA LYS A 5 -15.55 17.71 0.13
C LYS A 5 -14.40 16.70 0.06
N TRP A 6 -14.29 15.78 1.02
CA TRP A 6 -13.30 14.70 1.03
C TRP A 6 -13.39 13.79 -0.21
N PHE A 7 -14.61 13.50 -0.68
CA PHE A 7 -14.82 12.65 -1.87
C PHE A 7 -14.38 13.35 -3.15
N VAL A 8 -14.64 14.65 -3.26
CA VAL A 8 -14.16 15.47 -4.39
C VAL A 8 -12.62 15.49 -4.41
N ILE A 9 -11.99 15.65 -3.24
CA ILE A 9 -10.53 15.60 -3.10
C ILE A 9 -9.99 14.23 -3.51
N ALA A 10 -10.55 13.13 -2.98
CA ALA A 10 -10.14 11.78 -3.34
C ALA A 10 -10.26 11.51 -4.85
N ARG A 11 -11.35 11.95 -5.47
CA ARG A 11 -11.56 11.81 -6.92
C ARG A 11 -10.54 12.60 -7.71
N ASN A 12 -10.19 13.80 -7.27
CA ASN A 12 -9.19 14.63 -7.94
C ASN A 12 -7.79 14.04 -7.77
N GLU A 13 -7.46 13.54 -6.59
CA GLU A 13 -6.18 12.91 -6.32
C GLU A 13 -5.98 11.63 -7.15
N TYR A 14 -7.03 10.81 -7.25
CA TYR A 14 -7.05 9.66 -8.14
C TYR A 14 -6.83 10.07 -9.61
N ARG A 15 -7.47 11.15 -10.06
CA ARG A 15 -7.29 11.67 -11.43
C ARG A 15 -5.88 12.16 -11.68
N ILE A 16 -5.25 12.82 -10.72
CA ILE A 16 -3.88 13.34 -10.85
C ILE A 16 -2.89 12.19 -10.90
N SER A 17 -3.03 11.21 -10.01
CA SER A 17 -2.21 10.00 -9.98
C SER A 17 -2.32 9.19 -11.27
N THR A 18 -3.51 9.15 -11.89
CA THR A 18 -3.76 8.47 -13.18
C THR A 18 -3.69 9.41 -14.39
N SER A 19 -3.11 10.61 -14.24
CA SER A 19 -3.10 11.64 -15.29
C SER A 19 -2.37 11.25 -16.57
N LYS A 20 -1.41 10.31 -16.47
CA LYS A 20 -0.71 9.71 -17.61
C LYS A 20 -1.52 8.61 -18.32
N MET A 21 -2.51 8.02 -17.64
CA MET A 21 -3.32 6.88 -18.13
C MET A 21 -4.80 7.27 -18.28
N ARG A 22 -5.07 8.44 -18.87
CA ARG A 22 -6.43 9.04 -18.90
C ARG A 22 -7.48 8.12 -19.52
N ALA A 23 -7.11 7.35 -20.55
CA ALA A 23 -8.01 6.44 -21.27
C ALA A 23 -8.40 5.19 -20.46
N MET A 24 -7.53 4.71 -19.57
CA MET A 24 -7.75 3.47 -18.81
C MET A 24 -8.31 3.70 -17.40
N ARG A 25 -8.50 4.95 -16.97
CA ARG A 25 -8.98 5.30 -15.61
C ARG A 25 -10.20 4.49 -15.12
N PRO A 26 -11.29 4.32 -15.91
CA PRO A 26 -12.47 3.60 -15.42
C PRO A 26 -12.18 2.11 -15.20
N TYR A 27 -11.30 1.55 -16.02
CA TYR A 27 -10.93 0.13 -16.00
C TYR A 27 -9.79 -0.19 -15.06
N PHE A 28 -9.00 0.81 -14.66
CA PHE A 28 -7.83 0.65 -13.81
C PHE A 28 -8.08 -0.16 -12.53
N PRO A 29 -9.12 0.10 -11.70
CA PRO A 29 -9.33 -0.70 -10.49
C PRO A 29 -9.62 -2.18 -10.80
N TYR A 30 -10.37 -2.46 -11.87
CA TYR A 30 -10.68 -3.83 -12.29
C TYR A 30 -9.44 -4.54 -12.84
N LEU A 31 -8.64 -3.85 -13.65
CA LEU A 31 -7.38 -4.37 -14.17
C LEU A 31 -6.35 -4.59 -13.06
N ALA A 32 -6.24 -3.65 -12.12
CA ALA A 32 -5.37 -3.78 -10.97
C ALA A 32 -5.75 -4.99 -10.10
N LEU A 33 -7.05 -5.21 -9.88
CA LEU A 33 -7.54 -6.37 -9.15
C LEU A 33 -7.27 -7.67 -9.92
N ALA A 34 -7.58 -7.72 -11.22
CA ALA A 34 -7.35 -8.90 -12.04
C ALA A 34 -5.86 -9.27 -12.14
N LEU A 35 -4.99 -8.28 -12.40
CA LEU A 35 -3.55 -8.50 -12.47
C LEU A 35 -2.97 -8.91 -11.11
N SER A 36 -3.43 -8.28 -10.01
CA SER A 36 -3.03 -8.69 -8.66
C SER A 36 -3.46 -10.12 -8.37
N ALA A 37 -4.68 -10.52 -8.74
CA ALA A 37 -5.17 -11.88 -8.54
C ALA A 37 -4.35 -12.90 -9.35
N VAL A 38 -4.05 -12.61 -10.63
CA VAL A 38 -3.19 -13.44 -11.46
C VAL A 38 -1.78 -13.54 -10.88
N TYR A 39 -1.24 -12.42 -10.37
CA TYR A 39 0.05 -12.40 -9.72
C TYR A 39 0.09 -13.34 -8.51
N VAL A 40 -0.86 -13.20 -7.58
CA VAL A 40 -0.88 -14.00 -6.35
C VAL A 40 -1.11 -15.48 -6.64
N ALA A 41 -1.99 -15.81 -7.61
CA ALA A 41 -2.34 -17.20 -7.90
C ALA A 41 -1.25 -17.96 -8.68
N PHE A 42 -0.51 -17.27 -9.57
CA PHE A 42 0.41 -17.94 -10.51
C PHE A 42 1.85 -17.46 -10.41
N ILE A 43 2.05 -16.14 -10.44
CA ILE A 43 3.40 -15.56 -10.54
C ILE A 43 4.15 -15.70 -9.20
N ALA A 44 3.50 -15.36 -8.09
CA ALA A 44 4.11 -15.44 -6.77
C ALA A 44 4.56 -16.87 -6.41
N PRO A 45 3.72 -17.92 -6.55
CA PRO A 45 4.17 -19.30 -6.32
C PRO A 45 5.28 -19.74 -7.27
N MET A 46 5.23 -19.33 -8.55
CA MET A 46 6.27 -19.66 -9.52
C MET A 46 7.62 -19.06 -9.15
N VAL A 47 7.65 -17.76 -8.83
CA VAL A 47 8.89 -17.07 -8.46
C VAL A 47 9.44 -17.64 -7.16
N VAL A 48 8.59 -17.84 -6.16
CA VAL A 48 8.99 -18.40 -4.86
C VAL A 48 9.49 -19.85 -4.99
N GLY A 49 8.86 -20.64 -5.86
CA GLY A 49 9.26 -22.03 -6.14
C GLY A 49 10.71 -22.17 -6.59
N ILE A 50 11.27 -21.15 -7.25
CA ILE A 50 12.67 -21.14 -7.71
C ILE A 50 13.65 -21.06 -6.52
N PHE A 51 13.26 -20.40 -5.42
CA PHE A 51 14.10 -20.15 -4.25
C PHE A 51 13.71 -21.04 -3.05
N MET A 52 12.93 -22.10 -3.30
CA MET A 52 12.25 -22.83 -2.25
C MET A 52 13.21 -23.54 -1.28
N ASP A 53 14.24 -24.19 -1.83
CA ASP A 53 15.20 -24.96 -1.03
C ASP A 53 16.00 -24.04 -0.10
N ASP A 54 16.46 -22.90 -0.62
CA ASP A 54 17.17 -21.88 0.15
C ASP A 54 16.27 -21.27 1.24
N PHE A 55 14.99 -21.05 0.92
CA PHE A 55 14.02 -20.50 1.86
C PHE A 55 13.70 -21.47 3.00
N LEU A 56 13.55 -22.76 2.72
CA LEU A 56 13.36 -23.78 3.76
C LEU A 56 14.60 -23.88 4.66
N ALA A 57 15.79 -23.86 4.07
CA ALA A 57 17.04 -23.81 4.83
C ALA A 57 17.12 -22.57 5.73
N LEU A 58 16.65 -21.42 5.21
CA LEU A 58 16.58 -20.18 5.97
C LEU A 58 15.60 -20.28 7.14
N ILE A 59 14.37 -20.77 6.93
CA ILE A 59 13.34 -20.87 7.99
C ILE A 59 13.77 -21.76 9.14
N ILE A 60 14.45 -22.87 8.84
CA ILE A 60 14.92 -23.82 9.86
C ILE A 60 16.09 -23.20 10.67
N SER A 61 16.77 -22.21 10.13
CA SER A 61 17.86 -21.52 10.82
C SER A 61 17.36 -20.65 11.99
N VAL A 62 18.19 -20.51 13.02
CA VAL A 62 17.95 -19.58 14.13
C VAL A 62 17.86 -18.12 13.66
N ALA A 63 18.42 -17.80 12.48
CA ALA A 63 18.39 -16.47 11.90
C ALA A 63 17.06 -16.11 11.20
N ALA A 64 16.16 -17.08 10.99
CA ALA A 64 14.88 -16.87 10.30
C ALA A 64 14.01 -15.81 10.97
N ILE A 65 13.82 -15.95 12.29
CA ILE A 65 12.93 -15.12 13.09
C ILE A 65 13.33 -13.64 13.01
N PRO A 66 14.59 -13.25 13.35
CA PRO A 66 14.98 -11.86 13.26
C PRO A 66 14.97 -11.35 11.81
N MET A 67 15.31 -12.18 10.82
CA MET A 67 15.32 -11.76 9.42
C MET A 67 13.93 -11.44 8.89
N VAL A 68 12.93 -12.30 9.14
CA VAL A 68 11.53 -12.03 8.75
C VAL A 68 11.01 -10.77 9.46
N GLN A 69 11.33 -10.61 10.75
CA GLN A 69 10.94 -9.41 11.50
C GLN A 69 11.57 -8.14 10.90
N ILE A 70 12.85 -8.17 10.54
CA ILE A 70 13.55 -7.05 9.90
C ILE A 70 12.90 -6.72 8.54
N ILE A 71 12.58 -7.73 7.73
CA ILE A 71 11.94 -7.54 6.41
C ILE A 71 10.55 -6.90 6.58
N LEU A 72 9.73 -7.42 7.49
CA LEU A 72 8.41 -6.85 7.77
C LEU A 72 8.49 -5.42 8.32
N PHE A 73 9.47 -5.16 9.20
CA PHE A 73 9.73 -3.83 9.72
C PHE A 73 10.19 -2.87 8.63
N MET A 74 11.03 -3.33 7.70
CA MET A 74 11.44 -2.55 6.53
C MET A 74 10.24 -2.17 5.67
N PHE A 75 9.32 -3.11 5.39
CA PHE A 75 8.08 -2.80 4.67
C PHE A 75 7.18 -1.84 5.44
N PHE A 76 7.08 -1.97 6.76
CA PHE A 76 6.32 -1.05 7.60
C PHE A 76 6.84 0.39 7.48
N PHE A 77 8.16 0.59 7.60
CA PHE A 77 8.78 1.90 7.41
C PHE A 77 8.65 2.40 5.98
N PHE A 78 8.80 1.53 4.99
CA PHE A 78 8.58 1.87 3.59
C PHE A 78 7.15 2.44 3.37
N PHE A 79 6.13 1.81 3.95
CA PHE A 79 4.76 2.29 3.88
C PHE A 79 4.51 3.61 4.61
N ILE A 80 5.22 3.89 5.71
CA ILE A 80 5.18 5.20 6.38
C ILE A 80 5.88 6.27 5.53
N LEU A 81 7.04 5.95 4.96
CA LEU A 81 7.87 6.89 4.22
C LEU A 81 7.27 7.26 2.86
N SER A 82 6.52 6.36 2.23
CA SER A 82 5.88 6.60 0.93
C SER A 82 5.04 7.89 0.90
N PRO A 83 4.02 8.09 1.76
CA PRO A 83 3.23 9.32 1.76
C PRO A 83 4.07 10.56 2.14
N ILE A 84 5.06 10.43 3.03
CA ILE A 84 5.95 11.54 3.40
C ILE A 84 6.79 11.99 2.19
N GLY A 85 7.34 11.03 1.43
CA GLY A 85 8.11 11.33 0.23
C GLY A 85 7.29 12.05 -0.83
N ASP A 86 6.02 11.68 -0.98
CA ASP A 86 5.09 12.35 -1.90
C ASP A 86 4.83 13.80 -1.47
N THR A 87 4.59 14.06 -0.19
CA THR A 87 4.29 15.43 0.26
C THR A 87 5.51 16.34 0.19
N LEU A 88 6.72 15.85 0.46
CA LEU A 88 7.95 16.61 0.30
C LEU A 88 8.21 17.00 -1.17
N ARG A 89 7.77 16.16 -2.13
CA ARG A 89 7.79 16.51 -3.56
C ARG A 89 6.75 17.56 -3.91
N GLU A 90 5.57 17.50 -3.29
CA GLU A 90 4.46 18.45 -3.50
C GLU A 90 4.72 19.84 -2.90
N VAL A 91 5.34 19.93 -1.72
CA VAL A 91 5.75 21.22 -1.10
C VAL A 91 6.68 22.01 -2.03
N ARG A 92 7.44 21.30 -2.88
CA ARG A 92 8.32 21.91 -3.88
C ARG A 92 7.59 22.45 -5.12
N THR A 93 6.27 22.28 -5.20
CA THR A 93 5.43 22.67 -6.35
C THR A 93 4.32 23.65 -5.92
N GLU A 94 3.93 24.59 -6.79
CA GLU A 94 2.86 25.61 -6.59
C GLU A 94 1.48 25.04 -6.17
N ARG A 95 1.32 23.71 -6.21
CA ARG A 95 0.09 23.00 -5.86
C ARG A 95 -0.29 23.16 -4.38
N LEU A 96 0.67 23.33 -3.47
CA LEU A 96 0.41 23.49 -2.04
C LEU A 96 -0.30 24.81 -1.74
N GLU A 97 0.10 25.90 -2.40
CA GLU A 97 -0.44 27.25 -2.19
C GLU A 97 -1.93 27.33 -2.57
N ALA A 98 -2.32 26.66 -3.65
CA ALA A 98 -3.72 26.58 -4.09
C ALA A 98 -4.61 25.77 -3.12
N ILE A 99 -4.05 24.79 -2.41
CA ILE A 99 -4.78 23.96 -1.44
C ILE A 99 -4.95 24.70 -0.10
N LEU A 100 -3.90 25.40 0.36
CA LEU A 100 -3.95 26.20 1.59
C LEU A 100 -4.88 27.43 1.48
N ALA A 101 -5.05 27.98 0.28
CA ALA A 101 -5.95 29.11 0.03
C ALA A 101 -7.45 28.71 0.02
N ALA A 102 -7.77 27.42 -0.07
CA ALA A 102 -9.15 26.95 -0.16
C ALA A 102 -9.76 26.71 1.25
N PRO A 103 -11.02 27.09 1.49
CA PRO A 103 -11.70 26.84 2.77
C PRO A 103 -12.13 25.37 2.88
N ILE A 104 -11.17 24.49 3.17
CA ILE A 104 -11.33 23.04 3.38
C ILE A 104 -10.83 22.63 4.75
N ARG A 105 -11.55 21.69 5.40
CA ARG A 105 -11.15 21.16 6.70
C ARG A 105 -9.92 20.24 6.51
N PRO A 106 -8.90 20.32 7.39
CA PRO A 106 -7.73 19.45 7.31
C PRO A 106 -8.06 17.95 7.31
N SER A 107 -9.10 17.55 8.06
CA SER A 107 -9.58 16.16 8.10
C SER A 107 -10.09 15.65 6.75
N ASP A 108 -10.81 16.49 6.01
CA ASP A 108 -11.39 16.13 4.71
C ASP A 108 -10.29 16.04 3.64
N MET A 109 -9.24 16.86 3.77
CA MET A 109 -8.06 16.82 2.93
C MET A 109 -7.27 15.52 3.16
N LEU A 110 -6.96 15.20 4.42
CA LEU A 110 -6.27 13.97 4.81
C LEU A 110 -6.97 12.71 4.29
N LEU A 111 -8.28 12.59 4.59
CA LEU A 111 -9.08 11.46 4.13
C LEU A 111 -9.15 11.39 2.61
N GLY A 112 -9.29 12.56 1.95
CA GLY A 112 -9.31 12.65 0.50
C GLY A 112 -8.01 12.15 -0.14
N GLU A 113 -6.86 12.64 0.33
CA GLU A 113 -5.54 12.24 -0.18
C GLU A 113 -5.29 10.73 0.03
N PHE A 114 -5.58 10.21 1.22
CA PHE A 114 -5.42 8.79 1.54
C PHE A 114 -6.29 7.90 0.65
N LEU A 115 -7.60 8.20 0.57
CA LEU A 115 -8.54 7.41 -0.22
C LEU A 115 -8.31 7.53 -1.73
N GLY A 116 -7.80 8.66 -2.21
CA GLY A 116 -7.45 8.85 -3.62
C GLY A 116 -6.30 7.97 -4.09
N LYS A 117 -5.34 7.67 -3.20
CA LYS A 117 -4.16 6.84 -3.48
C LYS A 117 -4.33 5.36 -3.10
N MET A 118 -5.40 5.01 -2.37
CA MET A 118 -5.74 3.63 -1.95
C MET A 118 -5.54 2.55 -3.02
N PRO A 119 -6.00 2.71 -4.29
CA PRO A 119 -5.83 1.66 -5.29
C PRO A 119 -4.37 1.28 -5.57
N PHE A 120 -3.45 2.25 -5.49
CA PHE A 120 -2.02 2.01 -5.68
C PHE A 120 -1.41 1.31 -4.47
N TYR A 121 -1.79 1.73 -3.27
CA TYR A 121 -1.39 1.06 -2.04
C TYR A 121 -1.90 -0.37 -1.98
N ALA A 122 -3.14 -0.61 -2.40
CA ALA A 122 -3.74 -1.94 -2.45
C ALA A 122 -2.92 -2.89 -3.34
N ILE A 123 -2.48 -2.44 -4.52
CA ILE A 123 -1.60 -3.25 -5.40
C ILE A 123 -0.31 -3.63 -4.67
N ALA A 124 0.38 -2.66 -4.05
CA ALA A 124 1.63 -2.91 -3.35
C ALA A 124 1.43 -3.90 -2.17
N ILE A 125 0.39 -3.68 -1.37
CA ILE A 125 0.03 -4.56 -0.25
C ILE A 125 -0.26 -5.97 -0.76
N THR A 126 -1.06 -6.12 -1.82
CA THR A 126 -1.40 -7.44 -2.38
C THR A 126 -0.19 -8.17 -2.95
N VAL A 127 0.71 -7.46 -3.63
CA VAL A 127 1.95 -8.07 -4.17
C VAL A 127 2.84 -8.58 -3.04
N ILE A 128 3.07 -7.77 -2.01
CA ILE A 128 3.94 -8.16 -0.89
C ILE A 128 3.29 -9.26 -0.06
N ALA A 129 2.01 -9.11 0.31
CA ALA A 129 1.26 -10.10 1.08
C ALA A 129 1.16 -11.43 0.33
N GLY A 130 0.85 -11.40 -0.97
CA GLY A 130 0.75 -12.60 -1.79
C GLY A 130 2.07 -13.34 -1.94
N SER A 131 3.18 -12.60 -2.08
CA SER A 131 4.53 -13.19 -2.06
C SER A 131 4.83 -13.85 -0.71
N PHE A 132 4.47 -13.17 0.38
CA PHE A 132 4.70 -13.69 1.73
C PHE A 132 3.89 -14.96 2.00
N VAL A 133 2.62 -15.00 1.59
CA VAL A 133 1.78 -16.21 1.69
C VAL A 133 2.33 -17.34 0.81
N ALA A 134 2.77 -17.04 -0.41
CA ALA A 134 3.38 -18.03 -1.29
C ALA A 134 4.66 -18.63 -0.67
N LEU A 135 5.47 -17.80 0.00
CA LEU A 135 6.64 -18.24 0.77
C LEU A 135 6.26 -19.17 1.92
N LEU A 136 5.17 -18.90 2.64
CA LEU A 136 4.76 -19.71 3.78
C LEU A 136 3.99 -20.98 3.42
N ASN A 137 3.55 -21.12 2.17
CA ASN A 137 2.79 -22.28 1.69
C ASN A 137 3.43 -23.66 2.00
N PRO A 138 4.75 -23.87 1.85
CA PRO A 138 5.41 -25.15 2.15
C PRO A 138 5.35 -25.56 3.62
N LEU A 139 5.09 -24.61 4.53
CA LEU A 139 4.95 -24.90 5.96
C LEU A 139 3.66 -25.68 6.27
N GLY A 140 2.78 -25.89 5.27
CA GLY A 140 1.53 -26.61 5.44
C GLY A 140 0.55 -25.90 6.35
N LEU A 141 0.56 -24.55 6.35
CA LEU A 141 -0.31 -23.73 7.18
C LEU A 141 -1.79 -23.97 6.83
N ASP A 142 -2.62 -24.01 7.86
CA ASP A 142 -4.06 -24.13 7.68
C ASP A 142 -4.65 -22.87 7.01
N ILE A 143 -5.81 -23.02 6.37
CA ILE A 143 -6.53 -21.93 5.70
C ILE A 143 -6.79 -20.78 6.68
N ILE A 144 -7.14 -21.09 7.93
CA ILE A 144 -7.40 -20.09 8.97
C ILE A 144 -6.12 -19.32 9.31
N GLN A 145 -4.98 -20.00 9.41
CA GLN A 145 -3.69 -19.37 9.71
C GLN A 145 -3.26 -18.43 8.58
N ASN A 146 -3.39 -18.86 7.33
CA ASN A 146 -3.12 -18.02 6.17
C ASN A 146 -4.02 -16.78 6.15
N ALA A 147 -5.33 -16.95 6.45
CA ALA A 147 -6.26 -15.83 6.53
C ALA A 147 -5.89 -14.83 7.64
N MET A 148 -5.46 -15.30 8.82
CA MET A 148 -5.00 -14.44 9.91
C MET A 148 -3.74 -13.66 9.52
N ILE A 149 -2.77 -14.32 8.89
CA ILE A 149 -1.53 -13.67 8.43
C ILE A 149 -1.85 -12.56 7.44
N ILE A 150 -2.71 -12.82 6.45
CA ILE A 150 -3.16 -11.84 5.47
C ILE A 150 -3.86 -10.67 6.17
N ALA A 151 -4.81 -10.95 7.07
CA ALA A 151 -5.56 -9.92 7.77
C ALA A 151 -4.66 -9.01 8.60
N VAL A 152 -3.76 -9.59 9.40
CA VAL A 152 -2.78 -8.83 10.20
C VAL A 152 -1.89 -7.99 9.29
N PHE A 153 -1.35 -8.57 8.22
CA PHE A 153 -0.49 -7.85 7.28
C PHE A 153 -1.20 -6.65 6.64
N ILE A 154 -2.45 -6.83 6.20
CA ILE A 154 -3.26 -5.74 5.62
C ILE A 154 -3.51 -4.64 6.66
N ILE A 155 -3.95 -4.99 7.87
CA ILE A 155 -4.25 -4.01 8.92
C ILE A 155 -2.99 -3.23 9.30
N THR A 156 -1.87 -3.92 9.49
CA THR A 156 -0.58 -3.30 9.82
C THR A 156 -0.11 -2.36 8.70
N SER A 157 -0.22 -2.79 7.43
CA SER A 157 0.17 -1.96 6.28
C SER A 157 -0.73 -0.74 6.11
N LEU A 158 -2.04 -0.90 6.26
CA LEU A 158 -2.99 0.23 6.21
C LEU A 158 -2.72 1.22 7.33
N SER A 159 -2.44 0.73 8.54
CA SER A 159 -2.07 1.57 9.68
C SER A 159 -0.77 2.33 9.42
N ALA A 160 0.24 1.68 8.84
CA ALA A 160 1.51 2.29 8.47
C ALA A 160 1.33 3.45 7.48
N ILE A 161 0.55 3.22 6.41
CA ILE A 161 0.25 4.25 5.42
C ILE A 161 -0.54 5.39 6.05
N TRP A 162 -1.53 5.08 6.89
CA TRP A 162 -2.32 6.09 7.59
C TRP A 162 -1.44 6.99 8.47
N ILE A 163 -0.57 6.40 9.30
CA ILE A 163 0.40 7.12 10.12
C ILE A 163 1.29 8.00 9.22
N GLY A 164 1.81 7.44 8.14
CA GLY A 164 2.61 8.19 7.17
C GLY A 164 1.86 9.39 6.59
N THR A 165 0.58 9.24 6.22
CA THR A 165 -0.23 10.36 5.72
C THR A 165 -0.48 11.44 6.77
N VAL A 166 -0.69 11.06 8.04
CA VAL A 166 -0.84 12.01 9.15
C VAL A 166 0.45 12.80 9.35
N ILE A 167 1.60 12.13 9.44
CA ILE A 167 2.92 12.79 9.56
C ILE A 167 3.14 13.73 8.37
N ALA A 168 2.85 13.25 7.16
CA ALA A 168 3.02 13.99 5.93
C ALA A 168 2.14 15.25 5.88
N SER A 169 0.96 15.23 6.50
CA SER A 169 0.08 16.40 6.61
C SER A 169 0.57 17.43 7.63
N ILE A 170 1.19 16.99 8.73
CA ILE A 170 1.79 17.89 9.74
C ILE A 170 2.98 18.63 9.13
N LEU A 171 3.73 17.99 8.24
CA LEU A 171 4.84 18.64 7.53
C LEU A 171 4.38 19.70 6.51
N LYS A 172 3.09 19.75 6.16
CA LYS A 172 2.52 20.74 5.23
C LYS A 172 2.09 22.04 5.93
N THR A 173 1.93 22.02 7.26
CA THR A 173 1.62 23.20 8.10
C THR A 173 2.88 23.90 8.56
#